data_AF-A0A655ZFA2-F1
#
_entry.id   AF-A0A655ZFA2-F1
#
_cell.length_a   1.000
_cell.length_b   1.000
_cell.length_c   1.000
_cell.angle_alpha   90.00
_cell.angle_beta   90.00
_cell.angle_gamma   90.00
#
_symmetry.space_group_name_H-M   'P 1'
#
loop_
_entity.id
_entity.type
_entity.pdbx_description
1 polymer ?
#
loop_
_entity_poly.entity_id
_entity_poly.type
_entity_poly.pdbx_seq_one_letter_code
_entity_poly.pdbx_strand_id
1 'polypeptide(L)'
;MVAEKDANAAKEILQQFEAARTQVGELVTAAEKNNQHFDQLIAADNAAGHAIINQAIMALVAQTGSIERAAGIIGIDNLNPDTADHEF
;
A
#
# COMPACT_ATOMS: atom_id res chain seq x y z
N MET A 1 18.08 5.73 -12.43
CA MET A 1 17.22 5.51 -11.23
C MET A 1 16.31 6.72 -11.01
N VAL A 2 15.20 6.58 -10.26
CA VAL A 2 14.30 7.74 -9.95
C VAL A 2 15.09 8.89 -9.34
N ALA A 3 15.95 8.60 -8.35
CA ALA A 3 16.76 9.62 -7.67
C ALA A 3 17.74 10.40 -8.57
N GLU A 4 18.15 9.81 -9.71
CA GLU A 4 19.02 10.49 -10.68
C GLU A 4 18.25 11.49 -11.54
N LYS A 5 16.94 11.27 -11.74
CA LYS A 5 16.06 12.14 -12.53
C LYS A 5 15.29 13.14 -11.66
N ASP A 6 14.86 12.70 -10.47
CA ASP A 6 14.15 13.49 -9.49
C ASP A 6 14.40 12.95 -8.07
N ALA A 7 15.32 13.60 -7.35
CA ALA A 7 15.67 13.24 -5.99
C ALA A 7 14.55 13.50 -4.97
N ASN A 8 13.69 14.50 -5.21
CA ASN A 8 12.57 14.81 -4.31
C ASN A 8 11.47 13.76 -4.46
N ALA A 9 11.09 13.44 -5.70
CA ALA A 9 10.14 12.38 -5.96
C ALA A 9 10.64 11.02 -5.45
N ALA A 10 11.93 10.72 -5.59
CA ALA A 10 12.51 9.50 -5.02
C ALA A 10 12.32 9.42 -3.49
N LYS A 11 12.50 10.54 -2.78
CA LYS A 11 12.28 10.62 -1.33
C LYS A 11 10.80 10.45 -0.98
N GLU A 12 9.90 11.11 -1.70
CA GLU A 12 8.45 10.99 -1.50
C GLU A 12 7.97 9.55 -1.72
N ILE A 13 8.37 8.93 -2.84
CA ILE A 13 8.00 7.55 -3.18
C ILE A 13 8.51 6.58 -2.11
N LEU A 14 9.74 6.77 -1.61
CA LEU A 14 10.27 5.95 -0.52
C LEU A 14 9.45 6.10 0.77
N GLN A 15 9.07 7.33 1.14
CA GLN A 15 8.22 7.57 2.30
C GLN A 15 6.84 6.91 2.15
N GLN A 16 6.25 6.97 0.95
CA GLN A 16 4.97 6.32 0.64
C GLN A 16 5.09 4.79 0.72
N PHE A 17 6.21 4.22 0.25
CA PHE A 17 6.47 2.79 0.31
C PHE A 17 6.62 2.29 1.76
N GLU A 18 7.37 3.02 2.59
CA GLU A 18 7.49 2.69 4.02
C GLU A 18 6.16 2.84 4.76
N ALA A 19 5.38 3.88 4.47
CA ALA A 19 4.04 4.04 5.05
C ALA A 19 3.13 2.86 4.71
N ALA A 20 3.12 2.41 3.45
CA ALA A 20 2.36 1.23 3.03
C ALA A 20 2.82 -0.04 3.73
N ARG A 21 4.14 -0.24 3.84
CA ARG A 21 4.72 -1.37 4.54
C ARG A 21 4.35 -1.38 6.03
N THR A 22 4.42 -0.23 6.70
CA THR A 22 4.00 -0.11 8.11
C THR A 22 2.52 -0.46 8.26
N GLN A 23 1.66 0.06 7.39
CA GLN A 23 0.22 -0.18 7.49
C GLN A 23 -0.14 -1.65 7.25
N VAL A 24 0.50 -2.32 6.28
CA VAL A 24 0.33 -3.77 6.08
C VAL A 24 0.93 -4.56 7.26
N GLY A 25 1.99 -4.06 7.89
CA GLY A 25 2.58 -4.63 9.10
C GLY A 25 1.65 -4.64 10.32
N GLU A 26 0.64 -3.77 10.36
CA GLU A 26 -0.42 -3.82 11.38
C GLU A 26 -1.26 -5.11 11.29
N LEU A 27 -1.44 -5.66 10.08
CA LEU A 27 -2.12 -6.96 9.91
C LEU A 27 -1.30 -8.10 10.51
N VAL A 28 0.02 -8.07 10.32
CA VAL A 28 0.95 -9.05 10.91
C VAL A 28 0.97 -8.89 12.42
N THR A 29 1.03 -7.66 12.92
CA THR A 29 1.01 -7.35 14.35
C THR A 29 -0.28 -7.84 15.01
N ALA A 30 -1.43 -7.63 14.37
CA ALA A 30 -2.71 -8.14 14.86
C ALA A 30 -2.68 -9.67 15.01
N ALA A 31 -2.16 -10.38 14.01
CA ALA A 31 -2.07 -11.84 14.05
C ALA A 31 -1.07 -12.35 15.10
N GLU A 32 0.14 -11.78 15.15
CA GLU A 32 1.23 -12.30 15.98
C GLU A 32 1.16 -11.84 17.44
N LYS A 33 0.72 -10.60 17.70
CA LYS A 33 0.74 -10.01 19.06
C LYS A 33 -0.62 -9.97 19.71
N ASN A 34 -1.68 -9.75 18.93
CA ASN A 34 -3.03 -9.62 19.47
C ASN A 34 -3.83 -10.92 19.31
N ASN A 35 -3.22 -11.96 18.73
CA ASN A 35 -3.85 -13.25 18.41
C ASN A 35 -5.16 -13.08 17.62
N GLN A 36 -5.19 -12.04 16.77
CA GLN A 36 -6.33 -11.67 15.94
C GLN A 36 -5.98 -11.94 14.48
N HIS A 37 -6.49 -13.04 13.94
CA HIS A 37 -6.20 -13.47 12.58
C HIS A 37 -6.99 -12.68 11.53
N PHE A 38 -6.62 -12.83 10.26
CA PHE A 38 -7.22 -12.10 9.15
C PHE A 38 -8.75 -12.29 9.05
N ASP A 39 -9.23 -13.51 9.22
CA ASP A 39 -10.66 -13.86 9.23
C ASP A 39 -11.44 -13.13 10.33
N GLN A 40 -10.82 -12.92 11.50
CA GLN A 40 -11.40 -12.15 12.60
C GLN A 40 -11.37 -10.65 12.33
N LEU A 41 -10.37 -10.14 11.60
CA LEU A 41 -10.32 -8.74 11.18
C LEU A 41 -11.44 -8.37 10.18
N ILE A 42 -11.91 -9.34 9.40
CA ILE A 42 -13.01 -9.17 8.44
C ILE A 42 -14.38 -9.64 8.97
N ALA A 43 -14.46 -10.00 10.25
CA ALA A 43 -15.70 -10.43 10.88
C ALA A 43 -16.72 -9.27 10.89
N ALA A 44 -17.98 -9.56 10.54
CA ALA A 44 -19.01 -8.55 10.30
C ALA A 44 -19.27 -7.60 11.48
N ASP A 45 -19.02 -8.04 12.71
CA ASP A 45 -19.18 -7.28 13.95
C ASP A 45 -17.88 -6.60 14.44
N ASN A 46 -16.78 -6.70 13.70
CA ASN A 46 -15.48 -6.19 14.08
C ASN A 46 -15.09 -4.90 13.35
N ALA A 47 -15.71 -3.78 13.76
CA ALA A 47 -15.43 -2.46 13.19
C ALA A 47 -13.94 -2.04 13.32
N ALA A 48 -13.26 -2.44 14.39
CA ALA A 48 -11.84 -2.14 14.56
C ALA A 48 -10.97 -2.93 13.56
N GLY A 49 -11.29 -4.20 13.34
CA GLY A 49 -10.63 -5.01 12.34
C GLY A 49 -10.85 -4.49 10.92
N HIS A 50 -12.07 -4.08 10.60
CA HIS A 50 -12.38 -3.44 9.32
C HIS A 50 -11.56 -2.18 9.09
N ALA A 51 -11.32 -1.37 10.13
CA ALA A 51 -10.49 -0.18 10.01
C ALA A 51 -9.04 -0.53 9.63
N ILE A 52 -8.44 -1.55 10.27
CA ILE A 52 -7.07 -2.00 9.98
C ILE A 52 -6.98 -2.50 8.52
N ILE A 53 -7.95 -3.30 8.09
CA ILE A 53 -8.02 -3.84 6.72
C ILE A 53 -8.17 -2.72 5.69
N ASN A 54 -9.11 -1.79 5.91
CA ASN A 54 -9.33 -0.68 5.00
C ASN A 54 -8.11 0.22 4.89
N GLN A 55 -7.43 0.50 6.00
CA GLN A 55 -6.19 1.28 5.97
C GLN A 55 -5.10 0.54 5.18
N ALA A 56 -4.95 -0.77 5.36
CA ALA A 56 -3.98 -1.56 4.59
C ALA A 56 -4.30 -1.55 3.09
N ILE A 57 -5.57 -1.69 2.70
CA ILE A 57 -6.01 -1.60 1.29
C ILE A 57 -5.68 -0.22 0.72
N MET A 58 -6.06 0.86 1.40
CA MET A 58 -5.78 2.23 0.94
C MET A 58 -4.28 2.50 0.82
N ALA A 59 -3.48 1.93 1.72
CA ALA A 59 -2.03 2.08 1.65
C ALA A 59 -1.42 1.32 0.47
N LEU A 60 -1.95 0.13 0.13
CA LEU A 60 -1.57 -0.61 -1.08
C LEU A 60 -1.97 0.14 -2.36
N VAL A 61 -3.17 0.73 -2.40
CA VAL A 61 -3.62 1.58 -3.53
C VAL A 61 -2.69 2.78 -3.72
N ALA A 62 -2.35 3.48 -2.64
CA ALA A 62 -1.42 4.59 -2.68
C ALA A 62 0.00 4.15 -3.12
N GLN A 63 0.44 2.96 -2.70
CA GLN A 63 1.71 2.37 -3.13
C GLN A 63 1.72 2.10 -4.64
N THR A 64 0.63 1.57 -5.21
CA THR A 64 0.49 1.36 -6.66
C THR A 64 0.67 2.67 -7.42
N GLY A 65 -0.03 3.75 -7.02
CA GLY A 65 0.15 5.06 -7.65
C GLY A 65 1.57 5.63 -7.51
N SER A 66 2.27 5.30 -6.40
CA SER A 66 3.66 5.68 -6.19
C SER A 66 4.61 4.93 -7.14
N ILE A 67 4.33 3.65 -7.42
CA ILE A 67 5.05 2.83 -8.41
C ILE A 67 4.83 3.37 -9.83
N GLU A 68 3.59 3.72 -10.16
CA GLU A 68 3.25 4.33 -11.45
C GLU A 68 3.98 5.66 -11.67
N ARG A 69 4.00 6.52 -10.65
CA ARG A 69 4.76 7.76 -10.68
C ARG A 69 6.26 7.51 -10.84
N ALA A 70 6.82 6.53 -10.12
CA ALA A 70 8.23 6.15 -10.21
C ALA A 70 8.60 5.72 -11.64
N ALA A 71 7.77 4.88 -12.25
CA ALA A 71 7.93 4.38 -13.61
C ALA A 71 7.87 5.52 -14.64
N GLY A 72 6.88 6.41 -14.53
CA GLY A 72 6.77 7.59 -15.38
C GLY A 72 8.02 8.49 -15.33
N ILE A 73 8.59 8.72 -14.13
CA ILE A 73 9.82 9.51 -13.98
C ILE A 73 10.98 8.89 -14.77
N ILE A 74 11.14 7.57 -14.71
CA ILE A 74 12.22 6.89 -15.43
C ILE A 74 11.91 6.63 -16.92
N GLY A 75 10.70 6.95 -17.38
CA GLY A 75 10.29 6.85 -18.79
C GLY A 75 9.75 5.47 -19.16
N ILE A 76 9.10 4.79 -18.21
CA ILE A 76 8.36 3.55 -18.43
C ILE A 76 6.88 3.91 -18.56
N ASP A 77 6.39 3.91 -19.80
CA ASP A 77 5.02 4.34 -20.12
C ASP A 77 4.05 3.16 -20.27
N ASN A 78 4.56 1.93 -20.43
CA ASN A 78 3.78 0.69 -20.50
C ASN A 78 3.86 -0.08 -19.18
N LEU A 79 3.49 0.57 -18.08
CA LEU A 79 2.95 -0.21 -16.99
C LEU A 79 1.59 -0.71 -17.47
N ASN A 80 1.38 -2.01 -17.47
CA ASN A 80 0.05 -2.58 -17.68
C ASN A 80 -0.51 -2.79 -16.27
N PRO A 81 -1.11 -1.77 -15.63
CA PRO A 81 -1.64 -1.93 -14.29
C PRO A 81 -2.73 -3.00 -14.37
N ASP A 82 -2.51 -4.10 -13.66
CA ASP A 82 -3.56 -5.06 -13.38
C ASP A 82 -4.48 -4.40 -12.34
N THR A 83 -5.30 -3.45 -12.81
CA THR A 83 -6.43 -2.95 -12.03
C THR A 83 -7.34 -4.15 -11.93
N ALA A 84 -7.31 -4.87 -10.81
CA ALA A 84 -8.09 -6.09 -10.59
C ALA A 84 -9.62 -5.82 -10.64
N ASP A 85 -10.12 -5.45 -11.83
CA ASP A 85 -11.45 -4.93 -12.15
C ASP A 85 -12.00 -3.88 -11.16
N HIS A 86 -11.13 -3.04 -10.60
CA HIS A 86 -11.53 -1.95 -9.70
C HIS A 86 -11.45 -0.59 -10.40
N GLU A 87 -12.61 0.06 -10.61
CA GLU A 87 -12.65 1.51 -10.77
C GLU A 87 -12.49 2.16 -9.38
N PHE A 88 -11.61 3.16 -9.29
CA PHE A 88 -11.39 3.97 -8.09
C PHE A 88 -12.34 5.16 -8.02
#